data_AF-A0A7C2V489-F1
#
_entry.id   AF-A0A7C2V489-F1
#
_cell.length_a   1.000
_cell.length_b   1.000
_cell.length_c   1.000
_cell.angle_alpha   90.00
_cell.angle_beta   90.00
_cell.angle_gamma   90.00
#
_symmetry.space_group_name_H-M   'P 1'
#
loop_
_entity.id
_entity.type
_entity.pdbx_description
1 polymer ?
#
loop_
_entity_poly.entity_id
_entity_poly.type
_entity_poly.pdbx_seq_one_letter_code
_entity_poly.pdbx_strand_id
1 'polypeptide(L)'
;MKAVVVSRHALLGAQQRALTELGAEVTETTAQYDPDADNARWRAQGVEAVFTIALPPALLARLCAAFRVFTFDMESVGMTESEDAARAWCAEAPEVRSYLPAREGSHRLLEFRGVSELRLQIETTRVWSVNG
;
A
#
# COMPACT_ATOMS: atom_id res chain seq x y z
N MET A 1 -17.76 -3.56 -4.65
CA MET A 1 -16.92 -4.32 -3.73
C MET A 1 -16.58 -3.43 -2.56
N LYS A 2 -17.07 -3.73 -1.36
CA LYS A 2 -16.83 -2.88 -0.19
C LYS A 2 -15.37 -2.98 0.23
N ALA A 3 -14.68 -1.85 0.32
CA ALA A 3 -13.23 -1.82 0.43
C ALA A 3 -12.71 -0.84 1.49
N VAL A 4 -11.50 -1.13 1.96
CA VAL A 4 -10.71 -0.23 2.82
C VAL A 4 -9.39 0.10 2.13
N VAL A 5 -8.92 1.33 2.30
CA VAL A 5 -7.58 1.76 1.88
C VAL A 5 -6.68 1.88 3.11
N VAL A 6 -5.54 1.21 3.10
CA VAL A 6 -4.48 1.38 4.10
C VAL A 6 -3.33 2.15 3.45
N SER A 7 -3.24 3.44 3.75
CA SER A 7 -2.20 4.34 3.23
C SER A 7 -1.91 5.48 4.20
N ARG A 8 -0.62 5.79 4.38
CA ARG A 8 -0.16 6.96 5.16
C ARG A 8 -0.20 8.26 4.37
N HIS A 9 -0.31 8.17 3.05
CA HIS A 9 -0.26 9.30 2.15
C HIS A 9 -1.55 9.39 1.33
N ALA A 10 -1.89 10.60 0.89
CA ALA A 10 -2.97 10.79 -0.07
C ALA A 10 -2.71 9.98 -1.33
N LEU A 11 -3.77 9.38 -1.87
CA LEU A 11 -3.69 8.65 -3.12
C LEU A 11 -3.48 9.60 -4.30
N LEU A 12 -2.67 9.17 -5.26
CA LEU A 12 -2.54 9.84 -6.55
C LEU A 12 -3.87 9.75 -7.32
N GLY A 13 -4.12 10.68 -8.25
CA GLY A 13 -5.36 10.69 -9.02
C GLY A 13 -5.56 9.41 -9.85
N ALA A 14 -4.49 8.80 -10.39
CA ALA A 14 -4.59 7.51 -11.06
C ALA A 14 -4.93 6.35 -10.11
N GLN A 15 -4.47 6.40 -8.86
CA GLN A 15 -4.81 5.39 -7.85
C GLN A 15 -6.30 5.50 -7.45
N GLN A 16 -6.81 6.72 -7.34
CA GLN A 16 -8.23 6.97 -7.10
C GLN A 16 -9.09 6.47 -8.27
N ARG A 17 -8.69 6.75 -9.52
CA ARG A 17 -9.35 6.20 -10.71
C ARG A 17 -9.35 4.67 -10.72
N ALA A 18 -8.22 4.04 -10.40
CA ALA A 18 -8.12 2.58 -10.35
C ALA A 18 -9.10 1.97 -9.34
N LEU A 19 -9.29 2.60 -8.17
CA LEU A 19 -10.31 2.17 -7.21
C LEU A 19 -11.72 2.20 -7.81
N THR A 20 -12.08 3.29 -8.49
CA THR A 20 -13.39 3.44 -9.14
C THR A 20 -13.59 2.41 -10.26
N GLU A 21 -12.59 2.23 -11.13
CA GLU A 21 -12.64 1.31 -12.26
C GLU A 21 -12.71 -0.16 -11.82
N LEU A 22 -12.08 -0.50 -10.69
CA LEU A 22 -12.18 -1.83 -10.05
C LEU A 22 -13.47 -2.02 -9.24
N GLY A 23 -14.37 -1.03 -9.22
CA GLY A 23 -15.65 -1.11 -8.50
C GLY A 23 -15.48 -1.13 -6.98
N ALA A 24 -14.41 -0.53 -6.46
CA ALA A 24 -14.18 -0.40 -5.02
C ALA A 24 -15.04 0.72 -4.42
N GLU A 25 -15.90 0.35 -3.47
CA GLU A 25 -16.63 1.28 -2.63
C GLU A 25 -15.82 1.47 -1.34
N VAL A 26 -14.99 2.50 -1.29
CA VAL A 26 -14.08 2.74 -0.16
C VAL A 26 -14.87 3.31 1.02
N THR A 27 -15.03 2.52 2.08
CA THR A 27 -15.74 2.95 3.30
C THR A 27 -14.83 3.50 4.38
N GLU A 28 -13.53 3.24 4.28
CA GLU A 28 -12.55 3.73 5.23
C GLU A 28 -11.19 3.92 4.54
N THR A 29 -10.49 4.98 4.92
CA THR A 29 -9.06 5.14 4.65
C THR A 29 -8.34 5.31 5.98
N THR A 30 -7.39 4.43 6.27
CA THR A 30 -6.61 4.46 7.51
C THR A 30 -5.10 4.48 7.22
N ALA A 31 -4.35 5.21 8.06
CA ALA A 31 -2.89 5.28 7.99
C ALA A 31 -2.20 4.10 8.69
N GLN A 32 -2.93 3.39 9.55
CA GLN A 32 -2.41 2.28 10.36
C GLN A 32 -3.35 1.09 10.27
N TYR A 33 -2.77 -0.10 10.30
CA TYR A 33 -3.49 -1.36 10.29
C TYR A 33 -3.09 -2.16 11.52
N ASP A 34 -4.09 -2.45 12.36
CA ASP A 34 -3.99 -3.36 13.49
C ASP A 34 -4.79 -4.64 13.14
N PRO A 35 -4.13 -5.78 12.87
CA PRO A 35 -4.82 -6.99 12.42
C PRO A 35 -5.81 -7.55 13.45
N ASP A 36 -5.63 -7.28 14.74
CA ASP A 36 -6.48 -7.85 15.78
C ASP A 36 -7.75 -7.00 16.00
N ALA A 37 -7.63 -5.67 15.89
CA ALA A 37 -8.77 -4.76 15.97
C ALA A 37 -9.53 -4.64 14.62
N ASP A 38 -8.81 -4.46 13.52
CA ASP A 38 -9.39 -4.05 12.25
C ASP A 38 -10.04 -5.21 11.50
N ASN A 39 -9.45 -6.41 11.50
CA ASN A 39 -9.99 -7.53 10.71
C ASN A 39 -11.40 -7.93 11.16
N ALA A 40 -11.62 -8.02 12.47
CA ALA A 40 -12.93 -8.37 13.03
C ALA A 40 -13.96 -7.28 12.72
N ARG A 41 -13.57 -6.01 12.92
CA ARG A 41 -14.40 -4.83 12.66
C ARG A 41 -14.80 -4.74 11.17
N TRP A 42 -13.84 -4.83 10.26
CA TRP A 42 -14.07 -4.74 8.81
C TRP A 42 -14.91 -5.91 8.30
N ARG A 43 -14.70 -7.13 8.81
CA ARG A 43 -15.59 -8.27 8.48
C ARG A 43 -17.02 -8.02 8.93
N ALA A 44 -17.23 -7.54 10.15
CA ALA A 44 -18.58 -7.21 10.64
C ALA A 44 -19.25 -6.10 9.81
N GLN A 45 -18.47 -5.21 9.21
CA GLN A 45 -18.94 -4.19 8.28
C GLN A 45 -19.16 -4.72 6.85
N GLY A 46 -18.80 -5.97 6.55
CA GLY A 46 -18.92 -6.56 5.21
C GLY A 46 -17.85 -6.08 4.22
N VAL A 47 -16.67 -5.67 4.70
CA VAL A 47 -15.52 -5.36 3.83
C VAL A 47 -15.05 -6.64 3.13
N GLU A 48 -14.88 -6.56 1.82
CA GLU A 48 -14.48 -7.66 0.95
C GLU A 48 -13.02 -7.54 0.51
N ALA A 49 -12.51 -6.30 0.43
CA ALA A 49 -11.18 -6.02 -0.11
C ALA A 49 -10.42 -4.94 0.65
N VAL A 50 -9.09 -5.04 0.61
CA VAL A 50 -8.17 -4.04 1.17
C VAL A 50 -7.17 -3.63 0.11
N PHE A 51 -7.04 -2.32 -0.12
CA PHE A 51 -6.05 -1.72 -1.00
C PHE A 51 -4.92 -1.10 -0.18
N THR A 52 -3.68 -1.29 -0.58
CA THR A 52 -2.52 -0.69 0.11
C THR A 52 -1.38 -0.37 -0.85
N ILE A 53 -0.50 0.55 -0.47
CA ILE A 53 0.75 0.82 -1.22
C ILE A 53 1.86 -0.09 -0.70
N ALA A 54 2.02 -0.15 0.62
CA ALA A 54 3.08 -0.91 1.27
C ALA A 54 2.68 -1.27 2.71
N LEU A 55 2.88 -2.54 3.07
CA LEU A 55 2.81 -3.04 4.44
C LEU A 55 3.89 -4.10 4.65
N PRO A 56 4.36 -4.30 5.91
CA PRO A 56 5.22 -5.41 6.26
C PRO A 56 4.63 -6.77 5.80
N PRO A 57 5.45 -7.71 5.29
CA PRO A 57 4.95 -9.00 4.79
C PRO A 57 4.08 -9.76 5.79
N ALA A 58 4.43 -9.75 7.07
CA ALA A 58 3.64 -10.39 8.12
C ALA A 58 2.21 -9.82 8.21
N LEU A 59 2.05 -8.50 8.08
CA LEU A 59 0.74 -7.85 8.06
C LEU A 59 -0.01 -8.13 6.75
N LEU A 60 0.68 -8.12 5.61
CA LEU A 60 0.09 -8.50 4.32
C LEU A 60 -0.47 -9.94 4.36
N ALA A 61 0.24 -10.88 5.00
CA ALA A 61 -0.24 -12.25 5.14
C ALA A 61 -1.51 -12.33 6.00
N ARG A 62 -1.58 -11.54 7.09
CA ARG A 62 -2.79 -11.44 7.93
C ARG A 62 -3.98 -10.88 7.14
N LEU A 63 -3.75 -9.89 6.28
CA LEU A 63 -4.78 -9.36 5.38
C LEU A 63 -5.21 -10.39 4.33
N CYS A 64 -4.26 -11.05 3.65
CA CYS A 64 -4.55 -12.04 2.61
C CYS A 64 -5.33 -13.25 3.16
N ALA A 65 -5.15 -13.59 4.43
CA ALA A 65 -5.93 -14.63 5.11
C ALA A 65 -7.38 -14.21 5.41
N ALA A 66 -7.71 -12.92 5.29
CA ALA A 66 -9.00 -12.38 5.71
C ALA A 66 -9.79 -11.67 4.60
N PHE A 67 -9.12 -11.09 3.60
CA PHE A 67 -9.71 -10.25 2.56
C PHE A 67 -9.00 -10.48 1.22
N ARG A 68 -9.62 -10.02 0.13
CA ARG A 68 -8.90 -9.83 -1.13
C ARG A 68 -7.98 -8.62 -0.99
N VAL A 69 -6.68 -8.80 -1.19
CA VAL A 69 -5.70 -7.73 -1.02
C VAL A 69 -5.24 -7.23 -2.37
N PHE A 70 -5.24 -5.92 -2.55
CA PHE A 70 -4.74 -5.27 -3.74
C PHE A 70 -3.60 -4.32 -3.37
N THR A 71 -2.52 -4.32 -4.16
CA THR A 71 -1.40 -3.40 -4.00
C THR A 71 -1.40 -2.36 -5.11
N PHE A 72 -1.20 -1.09 -4.76
CA PHE A 72 -0.81 -0.07 -5.74
C PHE A 72 0.67 -0.24 -6.05
N ASP A 73 0.98 -0.67 -7.26
CA ASP A 73 2.35 -0.97 -7.67
C ASP A 73 3.10 0.33 -7.93
N MET A 74 3.90 0.74 -6.95
CA MET A 74 4.76 1.91 -7.02
C MET A 74 6.20 1.47 -7.34
N GLU A 75 6.65 1.76 -8.56
CA GLU A 75 8.00 1.41 -9.01
C GLU A 75 8.99 2.55 -8.73
N SER A 76 10.16 2.20 -8.20
CA SER A 76 11.28 3.13 -8.10
C SER A 76 11.95 3.31 -9.45
N VAL A 77 11.76 4.47 -10.08
CA VAL A 77 12.28 4.77 -11.43
C VAL A 77 13.57 5.59 -11.41
N GLY A 78 13.99 6.08 -10.25
CA GLY A 78 15.24 6.82 -10.12
C GLY A 78 15.43 7.44 -8.75
N MET A 79 16.52 8.21 -8.64
CA MET A 79 16.91 8.98 -7.47
C MET A 79 17.27 10.41 -7.89
N THR A 80 17.04 11.38 -7.02
CA THR A 80 17.52 12.76 -7.18
C THR A 80 18.05 13.28 -5.85
N GLU A 81 19.06 14.15 -5.88
CA GLU A 81 19.67 14.76 -4.69
C GLU A 81 18.97 16.06 -4.27
N SER A 82 17.97 16.53 -5.02
CA SER A 82 17.24 17.77 -4.74
C SER A 82 15.74 17.53 -4.64
N GLU A 83 15.13 18.04 -3.58
CA GLU A 83 13.69 18.01 -3.41
C GLU A 83 12.99 18.83 -4.51
N ASP A 84 13.55 19.96 -4.93
CA ASP A 84 12.98 20.79 -6.00
C ASP A 84 12.96 20.03 -7.33
N ALA A 85 14.01 19.26 -7.63
CA ALA A 85 14.04 18.39 -8.80
C ALA A 85 12.99 17.27 -8.69
N ALA A 86 12.78 16.70 -7.50
CA ALA A 86 11.74 15.69 -7.28
C ALA A 86 10.33 16.26 -7.48
N ARG A 87 10.07 17.47 -6.98
CA ARG A 87 8.80 18.18 -7.20
C ARG A 87 8.56 18.50 -8.67
N ALA A 88 9.57 19.02 -9.37
CA ALA A 88 9.47 19.33 -10.80
C ALA A 88 9.14 18.07 -11.62
N TRP A 89 9.80 16.95 -11.34
CA TRP A 89 9.53 15.67 -11.98
C TRP A 89 8.11 15.16 -11.72
N CYS A 90 7.58 15.34 -10.51
CA CYS A 90 6.18 14.99 -10.20
C CYS A 90 5.18 15.89 -10.92
N ALA A 91 5.51 17.18 -11.11
CA ALA A 91 4.63 18.13 -11.80
C ALA A 91 4.43 17.80 -13.29
N GLU A 92 5.34 17.05 -13.91
CA GLU A 92 5.19 16.58 -15.30
C GLU A 92 4.09 15.52 -15.46
N ALA A 93 3.85 14.69 -14.42
CA ALA A 93 2.81 13.66 -14.44
C ALA A 93 2.24 13.43 -13.02
N PRO A 94 1.54 14.43 -12.43
CA PRO A 94 1.12 14.42 -11.03
C PRO A 94 0.11 13.31 -10.70
N GLU A 95 -0.54 12.79 -11.73
CA GLU A 95 -1.51 11.69 -11.62
C GLU A 95 -0.88 10.35 -11.27
N VAL A 96 0.39 10.14 -11.61
CA VAL A 96 1.08 8.84 -11.51
C VAL A 96 2.44 8.92 -10.81
N ARG A 97 2.96 10.12 -10.54
CA ARG A 97 4.29 10.31 -9.97
C ARG A 97 4.24 10.80 -8.53
N SER A 98 5.12 10.25 -7.70
CA SER A 98 5.39 10.75 -6.35
C SER A 98 6.86 10.57 -5.99
N TYR A 99 7.27 11.09 -4.85
CA TYR A 99 8.63 10.85 -4.35
C TYR A 99 8.62 10.59 -2.84
N LEU A 100 9.63 9.86 -2.38
CA LEU A 100 9.85 9.61 -0.96
C LEU A 100 11.26 10.07 -0.56
N PRO A 101 11.44 10.68 0.62
CA PRO A 101 12.76 10.92 1.18
C PRO A 101 13.57 9.62 1.30
N ALA A 102 14.84 9.69 0.98
CA ALA A 102 15.81 8.61 1.08
C ALA A 102 17.04 9.07 1.89
N ARG A 103 18.16 8.33 1.80
CA ARG A 103 19.37 8.62 2.59
C ARG A 103 20.04 9.91 2.11
N GLU A 104 20.68 10.62 3.03
CA GLU A 104 21.57 11.76 2.72
C GLU A 104 20.89 12.88 1.92
N GLY A 105 19.61 13.15 2.19
CA GLY A 105 18.85 14.22 1.51
C GLY A 105 18.45 13.86 0.08
N SER A 106 18.78 12.67 -0.41
CA SER A 106 18.27 12.16 -1.68
C SER A 106 16.78 11.80 -1.60
N HIS A 107 16.14 11.73 -2.75
CA HIS A 107 14.73 11.43 -2.91
C HIS A 107 14.58 10.32 -3.95
N ARG A 108 13.77 9.31 -3.61
CA ARG A 108 13.39 8.24 -4.52
C ARG A 108 12.20 8.70 -5.35
N LEU A 109 12.33 8.61 -6.67
CA LEU A 109 11.26 8.89 -7.61
C LEU A 109 10.42 7.63 -7.82
N LEU A 110 9.11 7.75 -7.65
CA LEU A 110 8.17 6.65 -7.72
C LEU A 110 7.12 6.90 -8.79
N GLU A 111 6.85 5.88 -9.61
CA GLU A 111 5.80 5.93 -10.62
C GLU A 111 4.79 4.79 -10.39
N PHE A 112 3.51 5.15 -10.41
CA PHE A 112 2.40 4.21 -10.32
C PHE A 112 2.28 3.41 -11.61
N ARG A 113 2.38 2.08 -11.51
CA ARG A 113 2.32 1.16 -12.66
C ARG A 113 0.98 0.45 -12.82
N GLY A 114 0.22 0.31 -11.75
CA GLY A 114 -1.06 -0.38 -11.78
C GLY A 114 -1.44 -0.95 -10.43
N VAL A 115 -2.44 -1.82 -10.44
CA VAL A 115 -2.93 -2.51 -9.25
C VAL A 115 -2.79 -4.01 -9.43
N SER A 116 -2.15 -4.67 -8.47
CA SER A 116 -2.01 -6.13 -8.43
C SER A 116 -2.89 -6.74 -7.35
N GLU A 117 -3.56 -7.86 -7.61
CA GLU A 117 -4.16 -8.70 -6.57
C GLU A 117 -3.04 -9.53 -5.91
N LEU A 118 -2.82 -9.33 -4.61
CA LEU A 118 -1.80 -10.02 -3.85
C LEU A 118 -2.37 -11.30 -3.22
N ARG A 119 -1.63 -12.40 -3.38
CA ARG A 119 -1.83 -13.63 -2.63
C ARG A 119 -0.52 -14.00 -1.94
N LEU A 120 -0.55 -14.08 -0.62
CA LEU A 120 0.64 -14.34 0.18
C LEU A 120 0.36 -15.42 1.24
N GLN A 121 1.25 -16.40 1.30
CA GLN A 121 1.29 -17.43 2.35
C GLN A 121 2.68 -17.37 2.99
N ILE A 122 2.73 -17.24 4.33
CA ILE A 122 3.98 -17.26 5.09
C ILE A 122 4.08 -18.60 5.81
N GLU A 123 5.16 -19.31 5.56
CA GLU A 123 5.51 -20.55 6.24
C GLU A 123 6.66 -20.28 7.20
N THR A 124 6.51 -20.71 8.45
CA THR A 124 7.54 -20.54 9.48
C THR A 124 7.95 -21.90 10.03
N THR A 125 9.26 -22.14 10.06
CA THR A 125 9.85 -23.26 10.78
C THR A 125 10.72 -22.70 11.88
N ARG A 126 10.44 -23.07 13.12
CA ARG A 126 11.29 -22.68 14.24
C ARG A 126 12.58 -23.50 14.19
N VAL A 127 13.69 -22.84 13.84
CA VAL A 127 15.01 -23.47 13.74
C VAL A 127 15.89 -23.27 14.98
N TRP A 128 15.47 -22.39 15.90
CA TRP A 128 16.18 -22.12 17.14
C TRP A 128 15.24 -21.51 18.20
N SER A 129 15.50 -21.78 19.47
CA SER A 129 14.78 -21.21 20.62
C SER A 129 15.74 -20.88 21.76
N VAL A 130 15.50 -19.76 22.44
CA VAL A 130 16.13 -19.48 23.74
C VAL A 130 15.44 -20.35 24.78
N ASN A 131 16.19 -21.19 25.48
CA ASN A 131 15.66 -21.90 26.64
C ASN A 131 15.65 -20.95 27.85
N GLY A 132 14.42 -20.68 28.34
CA GLY A 132 14.02 -20.41 29.74
C GLY A 132 14.76 -19.33 30.50
#